data_AF-A0A7X3ZD10-F1
#
_entry.id   AF-A0A7X3ZD10-F1
#
_cell.length_a   1.000
_cell.length_b   1.000
_cell.length_c   1.000
_cell.angle_alpha   90.00
_cell.angle_beta   90.00
_cell.angle_gamma   90.00
#
_symmetry.space_group_name_H-M   'P 1'
#
loop_
_entity.id
_entity.type
_entity.pdbx_description
1 polymer ?
#
loop_
_entity_poly.entity_id
_entity_poly.type
_entity_poly.pdbx_seq_one_letter_code
_entity_poly.pdbx_strand_id
1 'polypeptide(L)'
;MPQITARAIVLGALTIAANFYYIVNVGQRLGIGSYVHSQFPMATFMPFVLWLFLNTALRALWPRVALSRGEMLTLFSMLWVVGTIPQLGWMTYWTSIVGAPSYFATAENQWEELFFDYLPWHVFANASPRVVDPFWFGLSEGASIPWDGWIGAIGQWLGVSMAMVVFGFCLIALFHKQWVEAEKLTFPLAQMPLDLTQGFEGKRWPELFCKPVFWIGFALVFLPILYNIATYFA
;
A
#
# COMPACT_ATOMS: atom_id res chain seq x y z
N MET A 1 -22.29 -13.80 -7.43
CA MET A 1 -21.54 -12.53 -7.40
C MET A 1 -20.71 -12.50 -6.13
N PRO A 2 -19.43 -12.06 -6.16
CA PRO A 2 -18.65 -11.88 -4.94
C PRO A 2 -19.38 -10.87 -4.03
N GLN A 3 -19.88 -11.33 -2.88
CA GLN A 3 -20.54 -10.46 -1.93
C GLN A 3 -19.48 -9.74 -1.11
N ILE A 4 -19.50 -8.41 -1.15
CA ILE A 4 -18.71 -7.57 -0.26
C ILE A 4 -19.30 -7.70 1.14
N THR A 5 -18.52 -8.19 2.10
CA THR A 5 -18.95 -8.36 3.50
C THR A 5 -18.27 -7.34 4.40
N ALA A 6 -18.95 -6.91 5.46
CA ALA A 6 -18.35 -6.03 6.48
C ALA A 6 -17.10 -6.67 7.11
N ARG A 7 -17.12 -8.00 7.28
CA ARG A 7 -15.98 -8.80 7.77
C ARG A 7 -14.76 -8.63 6.86
N ALA A 8 -14.92 -8.74 5.54
CA ALA A 8 -13.80 -8.55 4.61
C ALA A 8 -13.23 -7.13 4.67
N ILE A 9 -14.09 -6.12 4.81
CA ILE A 9 -13.67 -4.73 4.95
C ILE A 9 -12.85 -4.53 6.22
N VAL A 10 -13.33 -5.04 7.36
CA VAL A 10 -12.60 -4.94 8.64
C VAL A 10 -11.25 -5.66 8.57
N LEU A 11 -11.22 -6.90 8.06
CA LEU A 11 -9.97 -7.64 7.91
C LEU A 11 -9.00 -6.97 6.93
N GLY A 12 -9.52 -6.40 5.84
CA GLY A 12 -8.73 -5.60 4.91
C GLY A 12 -8.13 -4.37 5.58
N ALA A 13 -8.92 -3.60 6.32
CA ALA A 13 -8.46 -2.42 7.05
C ALA A 13 -7.40 -2.76 8.12
N LEU A 14 -7.61 -3.83 8.88
CA LEU A 14 -6.63 -4.33 9.86
C LEU A 14 -5.33 -4.78 9.17
N THR A 15 -5.44 -5.46 8.03
CA THR A 15 -4.28 -5.90 7.25
C THR A 15 -3.50 -4.70 6.71
N ILE A 16 -4.19 -3.67 6.22
CA ILE A 16 -3.57 -2.40 5.79
C ILE A 16 -2.82 -1.75 6.96
N ALA A 17 -3.46 -1.61 8.12
CA ALA A 17 -2.83 -1.00 9.29
C ALA A 17 -1.58 -1.78 9.75
N ALA A 18 -1.67 -3.11 9.82
CA ALA A 18 -0.55 -3.97 10.16
C ALA A 18 0.59 -3.88 9.14
N ASN A 19 0.25 -3.84 7.85
CA ASN A 19 1.22 -3.70 6.77
C ASN A 19 1.94 -2.36 6.80
N PHE A 20 1.23 -1.25 7.05
CA PHE A 20 1.82 0.08 7.21
C PHE A 20 2.75 0.12 8.41
N TYR A 21 2.30 -0.41 9.54
CA TYR A 21 3.11 -0.49 10.75
C TYR A 21 4.42 -1.27 10.48
N TYR A 22 4.33 -2.42 9.82
CA TYR A 22 5.49 -3.23 9.45
C TYR A 22 6.44 -2.47 8.50
N ILE A 23 5.92 -1.90 7.41
CA ILE A 23 6.75 -1.23 6.40
C ILE A 23 7.47 -0.02 7.01
N VAL A 24 6.78 0.77 7.83
CA VAL A 24 7.36 1.99 8.42
C VAL A 24 8.32 1.66 9.57
N ASN A 25 7.94 0.77 10.50
CA ASN A 25 8.75 0.53 11.70
C ASN A 25 9.83 -0.53 11.50
N VAL A 26 9.61 -1.50 10.63
CA VAL A 26 10.56 -2.59 10.38
C VAL A 26 11.25 -2.35 9.05
N GLY A 27 10.48 -2.21 7.97
CA GLY A 27 10.99 -2.03 6.61
C GLY A 27 12.00 -0.89 6.49
N GLN A 28 11.59 0.32 6.83
CA GLN A 28 12.47 1.50 6.70
C GLN A 28 13.62 1.51 7.71
N ARG A 29 13.40 1.07 8.96
CA ARG A 29 14.48 1.04 9.97
C ARG A 29 15.60 0.07 9.62
N LEU A 30 15.26 -1.05 8.99
CA LEU A 30 16.24 -2.05 8.54
C LEU A 30 16.88 -1.68 7.19
N GLY A 31 16.54 -0.53 6.59
CA GLY A 31 17.04 -0.14 5.27
C GLY A 31 16.58 -1.09 4.16
N ILE A 32 15.46 -1.80 4.36
CA ILE A 32 14.93 -2.72 3.34
C ILE A 32 14.47 -1.88 2.14
N GLY A 33 14.82 -2.34 0.93
CA GLY A 33 14.43 -1.69 -0.33
C GLY A 33 12.91 -1.48 -0.45
N SER A 34 12.50 -0.66 -1.42
CA SER A 34 11.08 -0.29 -1.53
C SER A 34 10.21 -1.45 -2.02
N TYR A 35 9.06 -1.61 -1.36
CA TYR A 35 8.02 -2.59 -1.62
C TYR A 35 7.05 -2.16 -2.75
N VAL A 36 7.30 -1.03 -3.42
CA VAL A 36 6.32 -0.33 -4.28
C VAL A 36 6.74 -0.22 -5.76
N HIS A 37 7.82 -0.88 -6.19
CA HIS A 37 8.37 -0.70 -7.56
C HIS A 37 7.67 -1.47 -8.70
N SER A 38 6.70 -2.32 -8.41
CA SER A 38 6.10 -3.25 -9.37
C SER A 38 4.61 -2.99 -9.60
N GLN A 39 4.09 -3.47 -10.73
CA GLN A 39 2.64 -3.48 -11.02
C GLN A 39 1.85 -4.27 -9.97
N PHE A 40 2.50 -5.24 -9.30
CA PHE A 40 2.03 -5.90 -8.09
C PHE A 40 2.93 -5.45 -6.93
N PRO A 41 2.64 -4.33 -6.25
CA PRO A 41 3.44 -3.89 -5.12
C PRO A 41 3.58 -5.01 -4.09
N MET A 42 4.79 -5.27 -3.61
CA MET A 42 5.02 -6.28 -2.58
C MET A 42 4.26 -5.94 -1.29
N ALA A 43 4.06 -4.65 -1.02
CA ALA A 43 3.20 -4.15 0.06
C ALA A 43 1.74 -4.63 -0.07
N THR A 44 1.27 -4.94 -1.28
CA THR A 44 -0.05 -5.54 -1.53
C THR A 44 0.04 -7.07 -1.56
N PHE A 45 1.03 -7.58 -2.29
CA PHE A 45 1.08 -8.99 -2.66
C PHE A 45 1.53 -9.90 -1.52
N MET A 46 2.49 -9.46 -0.68
CA MET A 46 2.92 -10.23 0.49
C MET A 46 1.77 -10.52 1.47
N PRO A 47 1.03 -9.51 1.98
CA PRO A 47 -0.11 -9.79 2.87
C PRO A 47 -1.21 -10.59 2.17
N PHE A 48 -1.43 -10.40 0.87
CA PHE A 48 -2.41 -11.20 0.14
C PHE A 48 -2.01 -12.68 0.05
N VAL A 49 -0.74 -12.98 -0.27
CA VAL A 49 -0.22 -14.35 -0.29
C VAL A 49 -0.28 -14.98 1.10
N LEU A 50 0.03 -14.23 2.16
CA LEU A 50 -0.17 -14.68 3.54
C LEU A 50 -1.63 -15.05 3.80
N TRP A 51 -2.58 -14.22 3.36
CA TRP A 51 -4.01 -14.52 3.44
C TRP A 51 -4.41 -15.75 2.62
N LEU A 52 -3.79 -16.03 1.47
CA LEU A 52 -4.05 -17.26 0.71
C LEU A 52 -3.70 -18.51 1.52
N PHE A 53 -2.52 -18.53 2.14
CA PHE A 53 -2.09 -19.65 2.99
C PHE A 53 -2.91 -19.75 4.27
N LEU A 54 -3.15 -18.61 4.94
CA LEU A 54 -3.98 -18.56 6.15
C LEU A 54 -5.40 -19.04 5.85
N ASN A 55 -6.01 -18.58 4.77
CA ASN A 55 -7.36 -19.02 4.38
C ASN A 55 -7.40 -20.51 4.05
N THR A 56 -6.36 -21.04 3.39
CA THR A 56 -6.23 -22.49 3.13
C THR A 56 -6.14 -23.30 4.42
N ALA A 57 -5.43 -22.80 5.44
CA ALA A 57 -5.36 -23.40 6.76
C ALA A 57 -6.70 -23.27 7.52
N LEU A 58 -7.34 -22.10 7.48
CA LEU A 58 -8.66 -21.87 8.08
C LEU A 58 -9.71 -22.81 7.46
N ARG A 59 -9.70 -23.02 6.15
CA ARG A 59 -10.61 -23.99 5.49
C ARG A 59 -10.40 -25.42 5.96
N ALA A 60 -9.17 -25.76 6.37
CA ALA A 60 -8.83 -27.09 6.87
C ALA A 60 -9.31 -27.31 8.31
N LEU A 61 -9.08 -26.32 9.17
CA LEU A 61 -9.25 -26.44 10.61
C LEU A 61 -10.61 -25.92 11.07
N TRP A 62 -11.07 -24.81 10.48
CA TRP A 62 -12.28 -24.08 10.86
C TRP A 62 -13.00 -23.50 9.63
N PRO A 63 -13.63 -24.35 8.79
CA PRO A 63 -14.22 -23.91 7.51
C PRO A 63 -15.31 -22.84 7.67
N ARG A 64 -15.93 -22.70 8.85
CA ARG A 64 -16.94 -21.67 9.15
C ARG A 64 -16.36 -20.24 9.19
N VAL A 65 -15.08 -20.08 9.54
CA VAL A 65 -14.42 -18.75 9.62
C VAL A 65 -13.54 -18.47 8.40
N ALA A 66 -13.42 -19.42 7.46
CA ALA A 66 -12.70 -19.22 6.22
C ALA A 66 -13.33 -18.11 5.37
N LEU A 67 -12.48 -17.34 4.69
CA LEU A 67 -12.89 -16.29 3.76
C LEU A 67 -13.40 -16.89 2.46
N SER A 68 -14.55 -16.41 2.00
CA SER A 68 -15.06 -16.71 0.67
C SER A 68 -14.17 -16.09 -0.42
N ARG A 69 -14.34 -16.54 -1.67
CA ARG A 69 -13.65 -15.95 -2.83
C ARG A 69 -13.89 -14.44 -2.93
N GLY A 70 -15.13 -13.99 -2.70
CA GLY A 70 -15.47 -12.56 -2.75
C GLY A 70 -14.79 -11.75 -1.65
N GLU A 71 -14.67 -12.31 -0.45
CA GLU A 71 -13.99 -11.65 0.67
C GLU A 71 -12.47 -11.53 0.42
N MET A 72 -11.85 -12.57 -0.12
CA MET A 72 -10.43 -12.54 -0.53
C MET A 72 -10.17 -11.48 -1.61
N LEU A 73 -11.03 -11.40 -2.63
CA LEU A 73 -10.90 -10.40 -3.70
C LEU A 73 -11.15 -8.99 -3.18
N THR A 74 -12.11 -8.80 -2.27
CA THR A 74 -12.36 -7.50 -1.61
C THR A 74 -11.11 -7.05 -0.84
N LEU A 75 -10.53 -7.94 -0.04
CA LEU A 75 -9.31 -7.68 0.72
C LEU A 75 -8.15 -7.31 -0.21
N PHE A 76 -7.97 -8.06 -1.30
CA PHE A 76 -6.96 -7.74 -2.31
C PHE A 76 -7.17 -6.36 -2.94
N SER A 77 -8.39 -6.02 -3.35
CA SER A 77 -8.70 -4.72 -3.93
C SER A 77 -8.41 -3.57 -2.96
N MET A 78 -8.74 -3.74 -1.68
CA MET A 78 -8.40 -2.76 -0.65
C MET A 78 -6.89 -2.59 -0.49
N LEU A 79 -6.15 -3.70 -0.39
CA LEU A 79 -4.69 -3.67 -0.32
C LEU A 79 -4.08 -3.05 -1.58
N TRP A 80 -4.64 -3.29 -2.76
CA TRP A 80 -4.12 -2.78 -4.02
C TRP A 80 -4.16 -1.26 -4.08
N VAL A 81 -5.30 -0.67 -3.71
CA VAL A 81 -5.50 0.78 -3.72
C VAL A 81 -4.52 1.47 -2.76
N VAL A 82 -4.28 0.86 -1.60
CA VAL A 82 -3.55 1.50 -0.50
C VAL A 82 -2.07 1.09 -0.45
N GLY A 83 -1.70 -0.05 -1.04
CA GLY A 83 -0.37 -0.64 -0.94
C GLY A 83 0.75 0.16 -1.62
N THR A 84 0.41 1.15 -2.45
CA THR A 84 1.40 2.06 -3.03
C THR A 84 1.78 3.21 -2.09
N ILE A 85 0.93 3.56 -1.13
CA ILE A 85 1.09 4.76 -0.30
C ILE A 85 2.30 4.72 0.66
N PRO A 86 2.60 3.63 1.40
CA PRO A 86 3.56 3.65 2.53
C PRO A 86 4.98 4.13 2.27
N GLN A 87 5.45 4.10 1.02
CA GLN A 87 6.84 4.40 0.66
C GLN A 87 6.90 5.30 -0.57
N LEU A 88 7.56 4.84 -1.62
CA LEU A 88 7.84 5.62 -2.83
C LEU A 88 6.60 5.91 -3.68
N GLY A 89 5.44 5.33 -3.41
CA GLY A 89 4.22 5.76 -4.12
C GLY A 89 3.65 7.06 -3.56
N TRP A 90 3.97 7.43 -2.32
CA TRP A 90 3.52 8.70 -1.74
C TRP A 90 4.39 9.17 -0.59
N MET A 91 4.35 8.45 0.54
CA MET A 91 4.75 8.99 1.84
C MET A 91 6.18 9.53 1.83
N THR A 92 7.13 8.85 1.17
CA THR A 92 8.53 9.29 1.09
C THR A 92 8.70 10.66 0.44
N TYR A 93 7.93 10.94 -0.62
CA TYR A 93 7.98 12.24 -1.31
C TYR A 93 7.26 13.31 -0.50
N TRP A 94 6.07 12.98 0.01
CA TRP A 94 5.27 13.94 0.75
C TRP A 94 5.95 14.40 2.03
N THR A 95 6.53 13.49 2.83
CA THR A 95 7.26 13.86 4.05
C THR A 95 8.46 14.74 3.74
N SER A 96 9.13 14.54 2.60
CA SER A 96 10.27 15.36 2.19
C SER A 96 9.85 16.77 1.74
N ILE A 97 8.68 16.90 1.09
CA ILE A 97 8.22 18.17 0.49
C ILE A 97 7.53 19.08 1.52
N VAL A 98 6.74 18.51 2.44
CA VAL A 98 5.82 19.26 3.30
C VAL A 98 6.51 20.22 4.27
N GLY A 99 7.76 19.94 4.65
CA GLY A 99 8.60 20.81 5.49
C GLY A 99 9.81 21.42 4.76
N ALA A 100 10.00 21.11 3.47
CA ALA A 100 11.18 21.51 2.72
C ALA A 100 11.31 23.03 2.53
N PRO A 101 10.27 23.79 2.11
CA PRO A 101 10.41 25.22 1.87
C PRO A 101 10.92 25.98 3.10
N SER A 102 10.37 25.68 4.28
CA SER A 102 10.75 26.33 5.54
C SER A 102 12.12 25.90 6.05
N TYR A 103 12.54 24.65 5.77
CA TYR A 103 13.81 24.12 6.27
C TYR A 103 15.01 24.44 5.37
N PHE A 104 14.82 24.36 4.05
CA PHE A 104 15.90 24.53 3.07
C PHE A 104 16.04 25.96 2.55
N ALA A 105 15.19 26.91 2.97
CA ALA A 105 15.37 28.31 2.62
C ALA A 105 16.66 28.86 3.25
N THR A 106 17.51 29.47 2.43
CA THR A 106 18.75 30.11 2.86
C THR A 106 18.91 31.47 2.18
N ALA A 107 19.79 32.32 2.73
CA ALA A 107 20.06 33.63 2.13
C ALA A 107 20.65 33.50 0.70
N GLU A 108 21.36 32.41 0.40
CA GLU A 108 21.98 32.16 -0.90
C GLU A 108 20.97 31.73 -1.96
N ASN A 109 19.93 30.97 -1.59
CA ASN A 109 18.90 30.54 -2.54
C ASN A 109 17.72 31.53 -2.67
N GLN A 110 17.60 32.46 -1.72
CA GLN A 110 16.64 33.55 -1.71
C GLN A 110 15.18 33.07 -1.83
N TRP A 111 14.87 31.86 -1.37
CA TRP A 111 13.52 31.30 -1.52
C TRP A 111 12.45 32.11 -0.80
N GLU A 112 12.79 32.70 0.34
CA GLU A 112 11.88 33.56 1.08
C GLU A 112 11.42 34.75 0.24
N GLU A 113 12.36 35.46 -0.38
CA GLU A 113 12.07 36.66 -1.19
C GLU A 113 11.41 36.33 -2.52
N LEU A 114 11.77 35.19 -3.14
CA LEU A 114 11.35 34.84 -4.49
C LEU A 114 10.04 34.04 -4.55
N PHE A 115 9.76 33.19 -3.56
CA PHE A 115 8.71 32.17 -3.68
C PHE A 115 7.69 32.16 -2.53
N PHE A 116 8.04 32.60 -1.32
CA PHE A 116 7.16 32.40 -0.15
C PHE A 116 5.80 33.09 -0.28
N ASP A 117 5.74 34.24 -0.96
CA ASP A 117 4.49 34.96 -1.21
C ASP A 117 3.52 34.23 -2.16
N TYR A 118 4.04 33.28 -2.95
CA TYR A 118 3.25 32.51 -3.92
C TYR A 118 2.90 31.10 -3.43
N LEU A 119 3.45 30.67 -2.30
CA LEU A 119 3.23 29.33 -1.78
C LEU A 119 1.88 29.23 -1.04
N PRO A 120 1.07 28.20 -1.32
CA PRO A 120 -0.16 27.95 -0.58
C PRO A 120 0.17 27.35 0.80
N TRP A 121 0.62 28.17 1.75
CA TRP A 121 1.11 27.73 3.07
C TRP A 121 0.19 26.78 3.84
N HIS A 122 -1.12 26.81 3.56
CA HIS A 122 -2.09 25.90 4.17
C HIS A 122 -1.91 24.42 3.79
N VAL A 123 -1.12 24.08 2.75
CA VAL A 123 -0.78 22.69 2.39
C VAL A 123 0.58 22.23 2.93
N PHE A 124 1.36 23.14 3.52
CA PHE A 124 2.67 22.85 4.12
C PHE A 124 2.55 22.74 5.64
N ALA A 125 3.56 22.13 6.26
CA ALA A 125 3.68 22.14 7.72
C ALA A 125 3.89 23.58 8.22
N ASN A 126 3.44 23.86 9.44
CA ASN A 126 3.69 25.15 10.06
C ASN A 126 5.22 25.41 10.12
N ALA A 127 5.66 26.55 9.61
CA ALA A 127 7.07 26.92 9.49
C ALA A 127 7.77 27.21 10.84
N SER A 128 7.05 27.20 11.95
CA SER A 128 7.63 27.40 13.28
C SER A 128 8.75 26.39 13.56
N PRO A 129 9.90 26.82 14.10
CA PRO A 129 10.98 25.91 14.52
C PRO A 129 10.51 24.80 15.46
N ARG A 130 9.48 25.07 16.29
CA ARG A 130 8.86 24.06 17.17
C ARG A 130 8.30 22.85 16.40
N VAL A 131 7.92 23.04 15.14
CA VAL A 131 7.25 22.02 14.31
C VAL A 131 8.25 21.40 13.31
N VAL A 132 9.05 22.23 12.66
CA VAL A 132 9.96 21.80 11.58
C VAL A 132 11.23 21.15 12.13
N ASP A 133 11.85 21.71 13.17
CA ASP A 133 13.13 21.21 13.68
C ASP A 133 13.03 19.78 14.23
N PRO A 134 12.00 19.41 15.04
CA PRO A 134 11.88 18.04 15.53
C PRO A 134 11.65 17.01 14.44
N PHE A 135 11.15 17.42 13.27
CA PHE A 135 10.96 16.53 12.13
C PHE A 135 12.30 16.18 11.47
N TRP A 136 13.21 17.15 11.32
CA TRP A 136 14.51 16.95 10.68
C TRP A 136 15.60 16.44 11.62
N PHE A 137 15.66 16.97 12.84
CA PHE A 137 16.71 16.64 13.82
C PHE A 137 16.29 15.55 14.80
N GLY A 138 15.01 15.16 14.79
CA GLY A 138 14.44 14.23 15.74
C GLY A 138 13.80 14.91 16.94
N LEU A 139 12.80 14.24 17.51
CA LEU A 139 12.07 14.71 18.68
C LEU A 139 12.88 14.42 19.95
N SER A 140 12.94 15.40 20.86
CA SER A 140 13.59 15.21 22.16
C SER A 140 12.87 14.14 22.99
N GLU A 141 13.63 13.45 23.84
CA GLU A 141 13.10 12.35 24.66
C GLU A 141 11.99 12.85 25.60
N GLY A 142 10.83 12.20 25.56
CA GLY A 142 9.66 12.57 26.36
C GLY A 142 8.85 13.76 25.82
N ALA A 143 9.27 14.43 24.74
CA ALA A 143 8.48 15.49 24.14
C ALA A 143 7.29 14.92 23.33
N SER A 144 6.19 15.66 23.31
CA SER A 144 5.01 15.34 22.50
C SER A 144 5.17 15.86 21.08
N ILE A 145 4.69 15.09 20.10
CA ILE A 145 4.62 15.52 18.69
C ILE A 145 3.72 16.77 18.58
N PRO A 146 4.17 17.86 17.93
CA PRO A 146 3.39 19.09 17.78
C PRO A 146 2.32 18.95 16.67
N TRP A 147 1.32 18.11 16.91
CA TRP A 147 0.27 17.75 15.93
C TRP A 147 -0.48 18.95 15.35
N ASP A 148 -0.59 20.04 16.11
CA ASP A 148 -1.23 21.27 15.70
C ASP A 148 -0.56 21.92 14.46
N GLY A 149 0.75 21.72 14.30
CA GLY A 149 1.50 22.17 13.12
C GLY A 149 1.35 21.27 11.88
N TRP A 150 0.77 20.07 12.03
CA TRP A 150 0.72 19.03 10.98
C TRP A 150 -0.69 18.69 10.53
N ILE A 151 -1.68 18.74 11.42
CA ILE A 151 -3.07 18.32 11.15
C ILE A 151 -3.67 19.06 9.95
N GLY A 152 -3.39 20.36 9.80
CA GLY A 152 -3.86 21.16 8.67
C GLY A 152 -3.38 20.59 7.33
N ALA A 153 -2.06 20.44 7.19
CA ALA A 153 -1.45 19.87 5.98
C ALA A 153 -1.94 18.44 5.72
N ILE A 154 -1.93 17.58 6.74
CA ILE A 154 -2.41 16.19 6.63
C ILE A 154 -3.85 16.15 6.12
N GLY A 155 -4.73 16.97 6.68
CA GLY A 155 -6.14 17.03 6.28
C GLY A 155 -6.33 17.47 4.82
N GLN A 156 -5.60 18.51 4.39
CA GLN A 156 -5.66 19.00 3.01
C GLN A 156 -5.17 17.94 2.03
N TRP A 157 -4.01 17.34 2.30
CA TRP A 157 -3.45 16.29 1.44
C TRP A 157 -4.32 15.05 1.43
N LEU A 158 -4.87 14.62 2.57
CA LEU A 158 -5.83 13.51 2.64
C LEU A 158 -7.09 13.79 1.81
N GLY A 159 -7.60 15.03 1.87
CA GLY A 159 -8.75 15.46 1.06
C GLY A 159 -8.46 15.35 -0.44
N VAL A 160 -7.32 15.87 -0.89
CA VAL A 160 -6.88 15.75 -2.29
C VAL A 160 -6.69 14.28 -2.69
N SER A 161 -6.09 13.48 -1.82
CA SER A 161 -5.93 12.03 -2.01
C SER A 161 -7.27 11.35 -2.31
N MET A 162 -8.24 11.60 -1.45
CA MET A 162 -9.55 10.99 -1.54
C MET A 162 -10.27 11.45 -2.81
N ALA A 163 -10.17 12.74 -3.13
CA ALA A 163 -10.74 13.28 -4.36
C ALA A 163 -10.13 12.62 -5.61
N MET A 164 -8.81 12.40 -5.65
CA MET A 164 -8.14 11.72 -6.76
C MET A 164 -8.59 10.26 -6.91
N VAL A 165 -8.69 9.53 -5.79
CA VAL A 165 -9.17 8.14 -5.80
C VAL A 165 -10.62 8.07 -6.30
N VAL A 166 -11.50 8.93 -5.77
CA VAL A 166 -12.91 9.01 -6.19
C VAL A 166 -13.01 9.39 -7.67
N PHE A 167 -12.24 10.38 -8.11
CA PHE A 167 -12.19 10.77 -9.52
C PHE A 167 -11.75 9.61 -10.42
N GLY A 168 -10.71 8.86 -10.02
CA GLY A 168 -10.28 7.65 -10.72
C GLY A 168 -11.39 6.60 -10.81
N PHE A 169 -12.14 6.37 -9.72
CA PHE A 169 -13.29 5.47 -9.74
C PHE A 169 -14.41 5.98 -10.67
N CYS A 170 -14.68 7.29 -10.70
CA CYS A 170 -15.65 7.87 -11.63
C CYS A 170 -15.23 7.66 -13.09
N LEU A 171 -13.95 7.87 -13.42
CA LEU A 171 -13.42 7.60 -14.76
C LEU A 171 -13.57 6.13 -15.12
N ILE A 172 -13.19 5.22 -14.22
CA ILE A 172 -13.37 3.78 -14.43
C ILE A 172 -14.86 3.48 -14.67
N ALA A 173 -15.78 4.01 -13.86
CA ALA A 173 -17.21 3.76 -14.03
C ALA A 173 -17.75 4.26 -15.38
N LEU A 174 -17.26 5.40 -15.88
CA LEU A 174 -17.65 5.97 -17.17
C LEU A 174 -17.10 5.13 -18.35
N PHE A 175 -15.81 4.78 -18.31
CA PHE A 175 -15.13 4.11 -19.41
C PHE A 175 -15.21 2.58 -19.36
N HIS A 176 -15.60 1.98 -18.23
CA HIS A 176 -15.60 0.53 -18.05
C HIS A 176 -16.41 -0.19 -19.12
N LYS A 177 -17.61 0.31 -19.46
CA LYS A 177 -18.43 -0.27 -20.52
C LYS A 177 -17.74 -0.20 -21.88
N GLN A 178 -17.14 0.94 -22.21
CA GLN A 178 -16.40 1.14 -23.46
C GLN A 178 -15.20 0.19 -23.57
N TRP A 179 -14.39 0.10 -22.51
CA TRP A 179 -13.21 -0.76 -22.47
C TRP A 179 -13.56 -2.24 -22.62
N VAL A 180 -14.68 -2.68 -22.03
CA VAL A 180 -15.12 -4.07 -22.09
C VAL A 180 -15.76 -4.41 -23.44
N GLU A 181 -16.71 -3.59 -23.92
CA GLU A 181 -17.54 -3.94 -25.07
C GLU A 181 -16.89 -3.55 -26.41
N ALA A 182 -16.34 -2.34 -26.50
CA ALA A 182 -15.79 -1.81 -27.75
C ALA A 182 -14.30 -2.18 -27.92
N GLU A 183 -13.50 -1.99 -26.88
CA GLU A 183 -12.04 -2.18 -26.95
C GLU A 183 -11.58 -3.59 -26.52
N LYS A 184 -12.45 -4.36 -25.87
CA LYS A 184 -12.19 -5.73 -25.38
C LYS A 184 -10.88 -5.83 -24.58
N LEU A 185 -10.66 -4.87 -23.69
CA LEU A 185 -9.46 -4.80 -22.87
C LEU A 185 -9.36 -6.03 -21.94
N THR A 186 -8.20 -6.68 -21.89
CA THR A 186 -8.03 -8.00 -21.28
C THR A 186 -7.68 -8.01 -19.78
N PHE A 187 -7.68 -6.85 -19.10
CA PHE A 187 -7.41 -6.67 -17.65
C PHE A 187 -6.43 -7.68 -17.01
N PRO A 188 -5.19 -7.83 -17.53
CA PRO A 188 -4.28 -8.90 -17.12
C PRO A 188 -3.91 -8.86 -15.63
N LEU A 189 -3.83 -7.67 -15.04
CA LEU A 189 -3.53 -7.51 -13.61
C LEU A 189 -4.63 -8.08 -12.70
N ALA A 190 -5.88 -8.13 -13.17
CA ALA A 190 -6.98 -8.72 -12.43
C ALA A 190 -7.00 -10.25 -12.54
N GLN A 191 -6.36 -10.85 -13.56
CA GLN A 191 -6.37 -12.30 -13.75
C GLN A 191 -5.64 -13.03 -12.63
N MET A 192 -4.48 -12.51 -12.21
CA MET A 192 -3.66 -13.14 -11.16
C MET A 192 -4.43 -13.38 -9.83
N PRO A 193 -5.08 -12.39 -9.20
CA PRO A 193 -5.87 -12.62 -7.99
C PRO A 193 -7.13 -13.47 -8.24
N LEU A 194 -7.71 -13.42 -9.45
CA LEU A 194 -8.84 -14.26 -9.81
C LEU A 194 -8.46 -15.74 -9.88
N ASP A 195 -7.31 -16.05 -10.45
CA ASP A 195 -6.76 -17.41 -10.60
C ASP A 195 -6.29 -17.96 -9.24
N LEU A 196 -5.63 -17.13 -8.42
CA LEU A 196 -5.16 -17.51 -7.08
C LEU A 196 -6.30 -17.76 -6.08
N THR A 197 -7.49 -17.24 -6.35
CA THR A 197 -8.68 -17.45 -5.51
C THR A 197 -9.67 -18.45 -6.12
N GLN A 198 -9.45 -18.88 -7.36
CA GLN A 198 -10.25 -19.91 -8.01
C GLN A 198 -10.13 -21.23 -7.24
N GLY A 199 -11.26 -21.85 -6.91
CA GLY A 199 -11.32 -23.05 -6.07
C GLY A 199 -11.82 -22.80 -4.64
N PHE A 200 -11.74 -21.57 -4.13
CA PHE A 200 -12.33 -21.22 -2.83
C PHE A 200 -13.87 -21.16 -2.80
N GLU A 201 -14.51 -21.59 -3.88
CA GLU A 201 -15.97 -21.78 -4.03
C GLU A 201 -16.45 -23.13 -3.48
N GLY A 202 -15.62 -23.83 -2.70
CA GLY A 202 -15.99 -25.10 -2.06
C GLY A 202 -14.82 -26.02 -1.75
N LYS A 203 -13.65 -25.78 -2.35
CA LYS A 203 -12.42 -26.54 -2.08
C LYS A 203 -11.58 -25.87 -1.00
N ARG A 204 -10.67 -26.66 -0.41
CA ARG A 204 -9.68 -26.19 0.58
C ARG A 204 -8.55 -25.39 -0.06
N TRP A 205 -8.11 -25.82 -1.24
CA TRP A 205 -6.96 -25.27 -1.96
C TRP A 205 -7.40 -24.55 -3.23
N PRO A 206 -6.67 -23.50 -3.66
CA PRO A 206 -6.82 -22.94 -4.98
C PRO A 206 -6.56 -23.99 -6.07
N GLU A 207 -7.30 -23.92 -7.19
CA GLU A 207 -7.12 -24.86 -8.30
C GLU A 207 -5.73 -24.78 -8.91
N LEU A 208 -5.13 -23.59 -8.92
CA LEU A 208 -3.77 -23.38 -9.41
C LEU A 208 -2.74 -24.21 -8.62
N PHE A 209 -2.92 -24.32 -7.30
CA PHE A 209 -1.99 -25.03 -6.42
C PHE A 209 -2.12 -26.55 -6.54
N CYS A 210 -3.17 -27.05 -7.19
CA CYS A 210 -3.31 -28.47 -7.50
C CYS A 210 -2.54 -28.87 -8.78
N LYS A 211 -2.04 -27.90 -9.57
CA LYS A 211 -1.34 -28.20 -10.82
C LYS A 211 0.17 -28.39 -10.57
N PRO A 212 0.80 -29.50 -10.98
CA PRO A 212 2.22 -29.74 -10.76
C PRO A 212 3.10 -28.72 -11.49
N VAL A 213 2.67 -28.23 -12.65
CA VAL A 213 3.38 -27.20 -13.43
C VAL A 213 3.57 -25.90 -12.63
N PHE A 214 2.59 -25.51 -11.80
CA PHE A 214 2.71 -24.34 -10.93
C PHE A 214 3.87 -24.51 -9.95
N TRP A 215 3.98 -25.68 -9.31
CA TRP A 215 5.04 -25.97 -8.35
C TRP A 215 6.43 -26.07 -8.98
N ILE A 216 6.53 -26.56 -10.22
CA ILE A 216 7.79 -26.56 -10.97
C ILE A 216 8.25 -25.12 -11.21
N GLY A 217 7.36 -24.24 -11.70
CA GLY A 217 7.66 -22.83 -11.91
C GLY A 217 7.99 -22.09 -10.61
N PHE A 218 7.21 -22.36 -9.55
CA PHE A 218 7.47 -21.81 -8.22
C PHE A 218 8.85 -22.24 -7.71
N ALA A 219 9.18 -23.54 -7.75
CA ALA A 219 10.47 -24.04 -7.28
C ALA A 219 11.65 -23.45 -8.08
N LEU A 220 11.49 -23.28 -9.39
CA LEU A 220 12.52 -22.69 -10.25
C LEU A 220 12.89 -21.26 -9.83
N VAL A 221 11.92 -20.46 -9.37
CA VAL A 221 12.15 -19.09 -8.90
C VAL A 221 12.48 -19.03 -7.41
N PHE A 222 11.80 -19.84 -6.60
CA PHE A 222 11.90 -19.84 -5.15
C PHE A 222 13.23 -20.41 -4.65
N LEU A 223 13.73 -21.50 -5.23
CA LEU A 223 14.95 -22.15 -4.75
C LEU A 223 16.20 -21.25 -4.87
N PRO A 224 16.44 -20.53 -5.98
CA PRO A 224 17.55 -19.57 -6.04
C PRO A 224 17.42 -18.45 -4.99
N ILE A 225 16.22 -17.93 -4.78
CA ILE A 225 15.96 -16.89 -3.76
C ILE A 225 16.23 -17.46 -2.35
N LEU A 226 15.75 -18.67 -2.07
CA LEU A 226 15.97 -19.33 -0.79
C LEU A 226 17.46 -19.60 -0.54
N TYR A 227 18.18 -20.04 -1.56
CA TYR A 227 19.63 -20.22 -1.50
C TYR A 227 20.31 -18.90 -1.15
N ASN A 228 20.01 -17.82 -1.88
CA ASN A 228 20.55 -16.49 -1.60
C ASN A 228 20.26 -16.01 -0.17
N ILE A 229 19.05 -16.26 0.35
CA ILE A 229 18.69 -15.92 1.74
C ILE A 229 19.53 -16.75 2.72
N ALA A 230 19.67 -18.05 2.48
CA ALA A 230 20.41 -18.95 3.37
C ALA A 230 21.92 -18.66 3.38
N THR A 231 22.49 -18.23 2.25
CA THR A 231 23.91 -17.89 2.13
C THR A 231 24.22 -16.42 2.32
N TYR A 232 23.22 -15.57 2.60
CA TYR A 232 23.42 -14.12 2.67
C TYR A 232 24.47 -13.69 3.70
N PHE A 233 24.58 -14.44 4.81
CA PHE A 233 25.54 -14.19 5.88
C PHE A 233 26.69 -15.21 5.95
N ALA A 234 26.79 -16.12 4.97
CA ALA A 234 27.85 -17.12 4.88
C ALA A 234 29.01 -16.59 4.03
#